data_AF-A0AAU3C046-F1
#
_entry.id   AF-A0AAU3C046-F1
#
_cell.length_a   1.000
_cell.length_b   1.000
_cell.length_c   1.000
_cell.angle_alpha   90.00
_cell.angle_beta   90.00
_cell.angle_gamma   90.00
#
_symmetry.space_group_name_H-M   'P 1'
#
loop_
_entity.id
_entity.type
_entity.pdbx_description
1 polymer ?
#
loop_
_entity_poly.entity_id
_entity_poly.type
_entity_poly.pdbx_seq_one_letter_code
_entity_poly.pdbx_strand_id
1 'polypeptide(L)'
;MTHRHYQYAAGAGAVLLATAATACLYRDLYVIAAMFWVGVAVCLEASARERRRHLRSVAEHEWARRVAVGDNPQPLRPCCLLAGTSRGRAHHHDRCTRNPIAALLLAADTDYPITRKDN
;
A
#
# COMPACT_ATOMS: atom_id res chain seq x y z
N MET A 1 -9.04 -16.56 8.26
CA MET A 1 -10.32 -15.85 8.44
C MET A 1 -10.26 -14.66 9.43
N THR A 2 -9.09 -14.26 9.92
CA THR A 2 -8.93 -13.24 10.98
C THR A 2 -8.93 -11.77 10.51
N HIS A 3 -8.63 -11.49 9.23
CA HIS A 3 -8.48 -10.12 8.73
C HIS A 3 -9.77 -9.30 8.69
N ARG A 4 -10.92 -9.94 8.40
CA ARG A 4 -12.21 -9.23 8.31
C ARG A 4 -12.69 -8.75 9.68
N HIS A 5 -12.53 -9.57 10.71
CA HIS A 5 -12.93 -9.21 12.07
C HIS A 5 -12.16 -7.99 12.60
N TYR A 6 -10.87 -7.86 12.23
CA TYR A 6 -10.07 -6.71 12.62
C TYR A 6 -10.56 -5.39 12.00
N GLN A 7 -10.99 -5.43 10.73
CA GLN A 7 -11.54 -4.24 10.05
C GLN A 7 -12.87 -3.80 10.68
N TYR A 8 -13.75 -4.73 11.01
CA TYR A 8 -15.01 -4.42 11.68
C TYR A 8 -14.79 -3.90 13.11
N ALA A 9 -13.84 -4.48 13.85
CA ALA A 9 -13.50 -4.02 15.20
C ALA A 9 -12.91 -2.60 15.19
N ALA A 10 -11.98 -2.31 14.27
CA ALA A 10 -11.40 -0.97 14.14
C ALA A 10 -12.44 0.07 13.69
N GLY A 11 -13.35 -0.30 12.78
CA GLY A 11 -14.45 0.56 12.35
C GLY A 11 -15.43 0.85 13.49
N ALA A 12 -15.86 -0.18 14.24
CA ALA A 12 -16.74 -0.03 15.39
C ALA A 12 -16.10 0.85 16.48
N GLY A 13 -14.80 0.64 16.77
CA GLY A 13 -14.05 1.48 17.69
C GLY A 13 -14.01 2.95 17.28
N ALA A 14 -13.79 3.24 16.00
CA ALA A 14 -13.81 4.61 15.48
C ALA A 14 -15.18 5.28 15.66
N VAL A 15 -16.27 4.56 15.42
CA VAL A 15 -17.64 5.08 15.60
C VAL A 15 -17.92 5.37 17.08
N LEU A 16 -17.52 4.47 17.99
CA LEU A 16 -17.68 4.67 19.44
C LEU A 16 -16.87 5.87 19.94
N LEU A 17 -15.65 6.05 19.47
CA LEU A 17 -14.83 7.22 19.84
C LEU A 17 -15.40 8.52 19.26
N ALA A 18 -15.93 8.51 18.04
CA ALA A 18 -16.55 9.69 17.44
C ALA A 18 -17.85 10.10 18.15
N THR A 19 -18.67 9.12 18.58
CA THR A 19 -19.87 9.38 19.38
C THR A 19 -19.53 9.90 20.78
N ALA A 20 -18.48 9.36 21.42
CA ALA A 20 -17.97 9.91 22.67
C ALA A 20 -17.41 11.34 22.51
N ALA A 21 -16.66 11.61 21.44
CA ALA A 21 -16.12 12.94 21.15
C ALA A 21 -17.23 13.98 20.99
N THR A 22 -18.27 13.65 20.21
CA THR A 22 -19.43 14.53 19.99
C THR A 22 -20.21 14.76 21.28
N ALA A 23 -20.41 13.73 22.11
CA ALA A 23 -21.03 13.90 23.42
C ALA A 23 -20.22 14.82 24.37
N CYS A 24 -18.88 14.76 24.31
CA CYS A 24 -18.01 15.65 25.07
C CYS A 24 -18.07 17.11 24.57
N LEU A 25 -18.24 17.34 23.26
CA LEU A 25 -18.40 18.69 22.71
C LEU A 25 -19.69 19.36 23.23
N TYR A 26 -20.79 18.61 23.36
CA TYR A 26 -22.04 19.13 23.94
C TYR A 26 -21.92 19.53 25.42
N ARG A 27 -20.86 19.10 26.11
CA ARG A 27 -20.60 19.41 27.53
C ARG A 27 -19.46 20.40 27.74
N ASP A 28 -19.01 21.09 26.67
CA ASP A 28 -17.86 22.00 26.68
C ASP A 28 -16.53 21.35 27.15
N LEU A 29 -16.43 20.02 27.05
CA LEU A 29 -15.23 19.26 27.42
C LEU A 29 -14.26 19.14 26.24
N TYR A 30 -13.79 20.28 25.72
CA TYR A 30 -13.02 20.36 24.47
C TYR A 30 -11.74 19.53 24.46
N VAL A 31 -10.98 19.51 25.57
CA VAL A 31 -9.72 18.75 25.66
C VAL A 31 -9.98 17.23 25.57
N ILE A 32 -11.03 16.76 26.24
CA ILE A 32 -11.42 15.34 26.22
C ILE A 32 -11.94 14.96 24.82
N ALA A 33 -12.76 15.82 24.20
CA ALA A 33 -13.22 15.62 22.83
C ALA A 33 -12.05 15.52 21.83
N ALA A 34 -11.03 16.37 21.97
CA ALA A 34 -9.83 16.34 21.14
C ALA A 34 -9.07 15.00 21.27
N MET A 35 -8.92 14.47 22.49
CA MET A 35 -8.31 13.15 22.71
C MET A 35 -9.08 12.02 22.01
N PHE A 36 -10.42 12.04 22.06
CA PHE A 36 -11.22 11.05 21.35
C PHE A 36 -11.07 11.15 19.84
N TRP A 37 -11.03 12.36 19.28
CA TRP A 37 -10.78 12.58 17.85
C TRP A 37 -9.40 12.06 17.40
N VAL A 38 -8.36 12.21 18.23
CA VAL A 38 -7.05 11.59 17.97
C VAL A 38 -7.19 10.07 17.92
N GLY A 39 -7.93 9.47 18.86
CA GLY A 39 -8.23 8.03 18.83
C GLY A 39 -8.94 7.58 17.54
N VAL A 40 -9.94 8.35 17.09
CA VAL A 40 -10.62 8.09 15.80
C VAL A 40 -9.62 8.10 14.64
N ALA A 41 -8.74 9.10 14.57
CA ALA A 41 -7.74 9.20 13.52
C ALA A 41 -6.78 7.99 13.51
N VAL A 42 -6.34 7.53 14.68
CA VAL A 42 -5.50 6.33 14.81
C VAL A 42 -6.21 5.07 14.30
N CYS A 43 -7.47 4.87 14.68
CA CYS A 43 -8.26 3.72 14.21
C CYS A 43 -8.47 3.76 12.69
N LEU A 44 -8.76 4.94 12.12
CA LEU A 44 -8.93 5.12 10.69
C LEU A 44 -7.62 4.82 9.94
N GLU A 45 -6.48 5.34 10.40
CA GLU A 45 -5.17 5.05 9.82
C GLU A 45 -4.83 3.56 9.85
N ALA A 46 -5.08 2.89 10.98
CA ALA A 46 -4.88 1.45 11.10
C ALA A 46 -5.75 0.66 10.10
N SER A 47 -7.03 1.01 9.99
CA SER A 47 -7.96 0.39 9.05
C SER A 47 -7.57 0.64 7.58
N ALA A 48 -7.10 1.85 7.26
CA ALA A 48 -6.67 2.23 5.92
C ALA A 48 -5.40 1.48 5.52
N ARG A 49 -4.42 1.32 6.43
CA ARG A 49 -3.22 0.53 6.20
C ARG A 49 -3.56 -0.93 5.91
N GLU A 50 -4.47 -1.51 6.68
CA GLU A 50 -4.89 -2.90 6.49
C GLU A 50 -5.66 -3.08 5.18
N ARG A 51 -6.54 -2.14 4.82
CA ARG A 51 -7.22 -2.15 3.52
C ARG A 51 -6.23 -2.06 2.36
N ARG A 52 -5.22 -1.19 2.44
CA ARG A 52 -4.16 -1.08 1.42
C ARG A 52 -3.39 -2.39 1.28
N ARG A 53 -3.06 -3.05 2.39
CA ARG A 53 -2.40 -4.37 2.39
C ARG A 53 -3.27 -5.45 1.74
N HIS A 54 -4.55 -5.48 2.07
CA HIS A 54 -5.48 -6.44 1.49
C HIS A 54 -5.65 -6.26 -0.02
N LEU A 55 -5.91 -5.02 -0.46
CA LEU A 55 -5.99 -4.69 -1.88
C LEU A 55 -4.71 -5.07 -2.62
N ARG A 56 -3.55 -4.85 -1.98
CA ARG A 56 -2.27 -5.25 -2.54
C ARG A 56 -2.15 -6.76 -2.70
N SER A 57 -2.51 -7.53 -1.69
CA SER A 57 -2.49 -9.01 -1.75
C SER A 57 -3.40 -9.55 -2.86
N VAL A 58 -4.58 -8.96 -3.04
CA VAL A 58 -5.51 -9.34 -4.11
C VAL A 58 -4.88 -9.07 -5.47
N ALA A 59 -4.28 -7.90 -5.66
CA ALA A 59 -3.64 -7.53 -6.90
C ALA A 59 -2.39 -8.38 -7.21
N GLU A 60 -1.63 -8.78 -6.19
CA GLU A 60 -0.51 -9.74 -6.31
C GLU A 60 -1.00 -11.13 -6.76
N HIS A 61 -2.07 -11.65 -6.18
CA HIS A 61 -2.66 -12.93 -6.60
C HIS A 61 -3.20 -12.89 -8.02
N GLU A 62 -3.84 -11.78 -8.42
CA GLU A 62 -4.35 -11.62 -9.78
C GLU A 62 -3.21 -11.50 -10.80
N TRP A 63 -2.14 -10.78 -10.46
CA TRP A 63 -0.93 -10.72 -11.28
C TRP A 63 -0.29 -12.09 -11.45
N ALA A 64 -0.10 -12.84 -10.35
CA ALA A 64 0.47 -14.19 -10.38
C ALA A 64 -0.41 -15.16 -11.21
N ARG A 65 -1.74 -15.04 -11.09
CA ARG A 65 -2.69 -15.83 -11.90
C ARG A 65 -2.51 -15.55 -13.40
N ARG A 66 -2.41 -14.28 -13.80
CA ARG A 66 -2.19 -13.88 -15.21
C ARG A 66 -0.87 -14.45 -15.74
N VAL A 67 0.21 -14.33 -14.98
CA VAL A 67 1.53 -14.89 -15.34
C VAL A 67 1.46 -16.41 -15.52
N ALA A 68 0.76 -17.12 -14.63
CA ALA A 68 0.61 -18.57 -14.73
C ALA A 68 -0.13 -19.05 -15.99
N VAL A 69 -0.99 -18.20 -16.57
CA VAL A 69 -1.72 -18.48 -17.83
C VAL A 69 -0.90 -18.05 -19.06
N GLY A 70 0.29 -17.48 -18.86
CA GLY A 70 1.19 -17.04 -19.93
C GLY A 70 1.02 -15.58 -20.34
N ASP A 71 0.16 -14.81 -19.67
CA ASP A 71 0.10 -13.37 -19.89
C ASP A 71 1.36 -12.67 -19.34
N ASN A 72 1.70 -11.51 -19.90
CA ASN A 72 2.79 -10.65 -19.41
C ASN A 72 2.25 -9.32 -18.82
N PRO A 73 1.54 -9.36 -17.66
CA PRO A 73 0.95 -8.18 -17.06
C PRO A 73 2.03 -7.21 -16.52
N GLN A 74 1.76 -5.90 -16.63
CA GLN A 74 2.66 -4.86 -16.14
C GLN A 74 2.98 -5.07 -14.64
N PRO A 75 4.24 -4.85 -14.20
CA PRO A 75 4.62 -4.92 -12.79
C PRO A 75 3.77 -3.98 -11.92
N LEU A 76 3.32 -4.47 -10.77
CA LEU A 76 2.65 -3.64 -9.77
C LEU A 76 3.60 -2.55 -9.24
N ARG A 77 3.05 -1.36 -8.93
CA ARG A 77 3.78 -0.24 -8.30
C ARG A 77 3.25 0.05 -6.89
N PRO A 78 4.10 0.20 -5.87
CA PRO A 78 5.53 -0.17 -5.89
C PRO A 78 5.69 -1.68 -6.12
N CYS A 79 6.78 -2.13 -6.74
CA CYS A 79 6.98 -3.58 -6.98
C CYS A 79 7.33 -4.35 -5.70
N CYS A 80 7.68 -3.64 -4.61
CA CYS A 80 7.96 -4.19 -3.29
C CYS A 80 7.26 -3.34 -2.21
N LEU A 81 6.87 -3.95 -1.09
CA LEU A 81 6.21 -3.28 0.04
C LEU A 81 7.19 -2.47 0.92
N LEU A 82 8.49 -2.79 0.88
CA LEU A 82 9.53 -1.96 1.50
C LEU A 82 9.85 -0.79 0.57
N ALA A 83 9.96 0.39 1.18
CA ALA A 83 9.93 1.74 0.58
C ALA A 83 10.62 1.88 -0.79
N GLY A 84 10.10 2.80 -1.61
CA GLY A 84 10.69 3.19 -2.91
C GLY A 84 12.15 3.67 -2.86
N THR A 85 12.73 3.85 -1.67
CA THR A 85 14.13 4.17 -1.42
C THR A 85 15.05 2.94 -1.36
N SER A 86 14.52 1.72 -1.22
CA SER A 86 15.34 0.50 -1.27
C SER A 86 15.62 0.10 -2.73
N ARG A 87 16.33 0.97 -3.46
CA ARG A 87 16.89 0.62 -4.78
C ARG A 87 17.87 -0.55 -4.60
N GLY A 88 17.44 -1.75 -4.97
CA GLY A 88 18.32 -2.91 -5.18
C GLY A 88 18.62 -3.82 -3.98
N ARG A 89 18.21 -3.50 -2.74
CA ARG A 89 18.62 -4.30 -1.56
C ARG A 89 17.51 -5.01 -0.78
N ALA A 90 16.24 -4.71 -1.02
CA ALA A 90 15.13 -5.32 -0.28
C ALA A 90 14.00 -5.79 -1.21
N HIS A 91 14.38 -6.43 -2.32
CA HIS A 91 13.43 -7.14 -3.17
C HIS A 91 13.14 -8.49 -2.50
N HIS A 92 11.93 -8.67 -1.98
CA HIS A 92 11.49 -10.00 -1.58
C HIS A 92 11.38 -10.81 -2.87
N HIS A 93 12.22 -11.84 -3.03
CA HIS A 93 12.38 -12.61 -4.27
C HIS A 93 11.03 -13.07 -4.84
N ASP A 94 10.12 -13.50 -3.95
CA ASP A 94 8.81 -14.03 -4.32
C ASP A 94 7.72 -12.97 -4.57
N ARG A 95 7.94 -11.70 -4.19
CA ARG A 95 6.95 -10.62 -4.35
C ARG A 95 7.38 -9.53 -5.32
N CYS A 96 8.61 -9.60 -5.82
CA CYS A 96 9.08 -8.67 -6.83
C CYS A 96 8.43 -9.00 -8.17
N THR A 97 7.46 -8.19 -8.58
CA THR A 97 6.79 -8.36 -9.89
C THR A 97 7.55 -7.71 -11.03
N ARG A 98 8.74 -7.14 -10.77
CA ARG A 98 9.61 -6.54 -11.79
C ARG A 98 10.40 -7.66 -12.45
N ASN A 99 10.11 -7.96 -13.71
CA ASN A 99 10.91 -8.91 -14.49
C ASN A 99 12.37 -8.41 -14.54
N PRO A 100 13.35 -9.18 -14.03
CA PRO A 100 14.75 -8.76 -14.04
C PRO A 100 15.27 -8.55 -15.48
N ILE A 101 14.76 -9.30 -16.45
CA ILE A 101 15.12 -9.17 -17.87
C ILE A 101 14.56 -7.86 -18.45
N ALA A 102 13.31 -7.50 -18.15
CA ALA A 102 12.75 -6.23 -18.61
C ALA A 102 13.46 -5.02 -17.98
N ALA A 103 13.90 -5.12 -16.73
CA ALA A 103 14.71 -4.08 -16.09
C ALA A 103 16.11 -3.97 -16.70
N LEU A 104 16.73 -5.09 -17.08
CA LEU A 104 17.99 -5.11 -17.84
C LEU A 104 17.82 -4.51 -19.24
N LEU A 105 16.74 -4.83 -19.94
CA LEU A 105 16.44 -4.28 -21.27
C LEU A 105 16.16 -2.76 -21.21
N LEU A 106 15.40 -2.29 -20.22
CA LEU A 106 15.16 -0.87 -19.99
C LEU A 106 16.44 -0.11 -19.59
N ALA A 107 17.35 -0.74 -18.84
CA ALA A 107 18.64 -0.14 -18.49
C ALA A 107 19.59 -0.10 -19.71
N ALA A 108 19.60 -1.14 -20.53
CA ALA A 108 20.36 -1.19 -21.78
C ALA A 108 19.87 -0.14 -22.80
N ASP A 109 18.57 0.15 -22.82
CA ASP A 109 17.98 1.16 -23.71
C ASP A 109 18.33 2.60 -23.29
N THR A 110 18.61 2.84 -22.00
CA THR A 110 19.05 4.15 -21.49
C THR A 110 20.55 4.41 -21.60
N ASP A 111 21.36 3.39 -21.91
CA ASP A 111 22.84 3.47 -21.93
C ASP A 111 23.43 3.47 -23.34
N TYR A 112 22.59 3.65 -24.39
CA TYR A 112 23.09 3.88 -25.75
C TYR A 112 23.27 5.40 -25.97
N PRO A 113 24.50 5.94 -25.91
CA PRO A 113 24.75 7.25 -26.47
C PRO A 113 24.55 7.10 -27.99
N ILE A 114 23.44 7.64 -28.51
CA ILE A 114 23.28 7.86 -29.94
C ILE A 114 24.27 8.97 -30.33
N THR A 115 25.57 8.65 -30.42
CA THR A 115 26.52 9.47 -31.16
C THR A 115 26.27 9.21 -32.64
N ARG A 116 25.20 9.84 -33.11
CA ARG A 116 24.95 10.10 -34.52
C ARG A 116 26.19 10.81 -35.07
N LYS A 117 27.06 10.06 -35.75
CA LYS A 117 28.05 10.66 -36.65
C LYS A 117 27.27 11.09 -37.89
N ASP A 118 26.83 12.34 -37.87
CA ASP A 118 26.44 13.02 -39.09
C ASP A 118 27.70 13.16 -39.96
N ASN A 119 27.61 12.61 -41.17
CA ASN A 119 28.61 12.67 -42.22
C ASN A 119 28.18 13.72 -43.24
#